data_AF-A0A1H0YDR3-F1
#
_entry.id   AF-A0A1H0YDR3-F1
#
_cell.length_a   1.000
_cell.length_b   1.000
_cell.length_c   1.000
_cell.angle_alpha   90.00
_cell.angle_beta   90.00
_cell.angle_gamma   90.00
#
_symmetry.space_group_name_H-M   'P 1'
#
loop_
_entity.id
_entity.type
_entity.pdbx_description
1 polymer ?
#
loop_
_entity_poly.entity_id
_entity_poly.type
_entity_poly.pdbx_seq_one_letter_code
_entity_poly.pdbx_strand_id
1 'polypeptide(L)'
;MEIIIVVKKRNKSNYLLTLEALDKRMVLSDEERIHLLNMQKGFEGEILFDSLLEEYLDGDALVLNDLLFTEKGSTFQVDALILISGKILLFEVKNYEGNFKFNSHQFLTFSGKEIVNPLNKLDETSIKMRQLLNMWNINLQLDSVLIFVNSAFTLYNAPIDSPIIFPTQIREHFSKMNRSALLLSEKHHYLADKIMKEHQNESAFQHKFPNYTYDSLKKGLWCIKCGSPDVVITQRTSFCKACGHRVAVEEIALRQVEDFKLLFPDSKVTTPIIYDWLGSTIPMARIQKILVKNYKICGVTYGSYYE
;
A
#
# COMPACT_ATOMS: atom_id res chain seq x y z
N MET A 1 13.82 -10.74 25.20
CA MET A 1 12.97 -9.87 24.36
C MET A 1 13.22 -10.30 22.94
N GLU A 2 12.31 -11.11 22.41
CA GLU A 2 12.30 -11.51 21.00
C GLU A 2 11.71 -10.33 20.21
N ILE A 3 12.34 -9.97 19.10
CA ILE A 3 12.08 -8.70 18.40
C ILE A 3 11.51 -9.03 17.02
N ILE A 4 10.28 -8.60 16.76
CA ILE A 4 9.78 -8.52 15.38
C ILE A 4 10.48 -7.34 14.72
N ILE A 5 11.15 -7.60 13.60
CA ILE A 5 11.79 -6.57 12.80
C ILE A 5 11.02 -6.45 11.48
N VAL A 6 10.35 -5.31 11.32
CA VAL A 6 9.74 -4.94 10.03
C VAL A 6 10.85 -4.41 9.13
N VAL A 7 11.34 -5.26 8.22
CA VAL A 7 12.41 -4.94 7.27
C VAL A 7 11.87 -4.08 6.12
N LYS A 8 10.69 -4.43 5.58
CA LYS A 8 9.99 -3.61 4.59
C LYS A 8 8.62 -3.20 5.12
N LYS A 9 8.46 -1.91 5.40
CA LYS A 9 7.18 -1.33 5.79
C LYS A 9 6.19 -1.33 4.63
N ARG A 10 4.92 -1.50 4.95
CA ARG A 10 3.83 -1.32 4.00
C ARG A 10 3.62 0.16 3.72
N ASN A 11 3.55 0.51 2.45
CA ASN A 11 3.26 1.86 1.99
C ASN A 11 2.20 1.78 0.88
N LYS A 12 1.40 2.82 0.72
CA LYS A 12 0.54 2.91 -0.46
C LYS A 12 1.43 2.96 -1.71
N SER A 13 1.03 2.24 -2.76
CA SER A 13 1.68 2.35 -4.06
C SER A 13 1.52 3.77 -4.62
N ASN A 14 2.50 4.23 -5.40
CA ASN A 14 2.41 5.50 -6.10
C ASN A 14 1.17 5.55 -7.00
N TYR A 15 0.80 4.43 -7.62
CA TYR A 15 -0.44 4.32 -8.39
C TYR A 15 -1.69 4.63 -7.57
N LEU A 16 -1.84 4.04 -6.37
CA LEU A 16 -2.97 4.32 -5.49
C LEU A 16 -2.96 5.78 -5.03
N LEU A 17 -1.80 6.31 -4.62
CA LEU A 17 -1.67 7.71 -4.23
C LEU A 17 -2.07 8.67 -5.36
N THR A 18 -1.70 8.35 -6.60
CA THR A 18 -2.06 9.13 -7.79
C THR A 18 -3.56 9.12 -8.02
N LEU A 19 -4.20 7.94 -7.99
CA LEU A 19 -5.66 7.84 -8.13
C LEU A 19 -6.40 8.60 -7.03
N GLU A 20 -5.93 8.53 -5.78
CA GLU A 20 -6.48 9.30 -4.66
C GLU A 20 -6.32 10.82 -4.83
N ALA A 21 -5.22 11.26 -5.45
CA ALA A 21 -5.00 12.66 -5.77
C ALA A 21 -5.90 13.13 -6.92
N LEU A 22 -6.12 12.27 -7.92
CA LEU A 22 -7.04 12.52 -9.04
C LEU A 22 -8.50 12.57 -8.59
N ASP A 23 -8.96 11.63 -7.77
CA ASP A 23 -10.35 11.58 -7.27
C ASP A 23 -10.78 12.87 -6.55
N LYS A 24 -9.83 13.53 -5.88
CA LYS A 24 -10.08 14.85 -5.27
C LYS A 24 -10.25 15.93 -6.34
N ARG A 25 -9.45 15.88 -7.41
CA ARG A 25 -9.25 17.02 -8.33
C ARG A 25 -10.02 16.91 -9.64
N MET A 26 -10.58 15.77 -9.97
CA MET A 26 -11.44 15.57 -11.13
C MET A 26 -12.58 14.60 -10.81
N VAL A 27 -13.52 14.47 -11.73
CA VAL A 27 -14.55 13.44 -11.63
C VAL A 27 -14.01 12.20 -12.33
N LEU A 28 -13.77 11.15 -11.55
CA LEU A 28 -13.49 9.82 -12.09
C LEU A 28 -14.77 9.20 -12.67
N SER A 29 -14.62 8.40 -13.72
CA SER A 29 -15.70 7.54 -14.22
C SER A 29 -16.11 6.50 -13.16
N ASP A 30 -17.30 5.92 -13.29
CA ASP A 30 -17.78 4.90 -12.35
C ASP A 30 -16.81 3.70 -12.27
N GLU A 31 -16.23 3.29 -13.40
CA GLU A 31 -15.24 2.22 -13.46
C GLU A 31 -13.95 2.57 -12.71
N GLU A 32 -13.39 3.77 -12.95
CA GLU A 32 -12.20 4.26 -12.24
C GLU A 32 -12.45 4.42 -10.75
N ARG A 33 -13.63 4.89 -10.36
CA ARG A 33 -14.02 5.04 -8.95
C ARG A 33 -14.17 3.69 -8.26
N ILE A 34 -14.82 2.71 -8.91
CA ILE A 34 -14.90 1.35 -8.40
C ILE A 34 -13.50 0.75 -8.26
N HIS A 35 -12.63 0.97 -9.24
CA HIS A 35 -11.24 0.51 -9.18
C HIS A 35 -10.48 1.11 -8.00
N LEU A 36 -10.54 2.44 -7.81
CA LEU A 36 -9.95 3.13 -6.67
C LEU A 36 -10.47 2.57 -5.34
N LEU A 37 -11.78 2.43 -5.18
CA LEU A 37 -12.38 1.87 -3.96
C LEU A 37 -11.90 0.44 -3.66
N ASN A 38 -11.76 -0.39 -4.70
CA ASN A 38 -11.24 -1.75 -4.53
C ASN A 38 -9.77 -1.75 -4.10
N MET A 39 -8.95 -0.86 -4.66
CA MET A 39 -7.55 -0.70 -4.25
C MET A 39 -7.42 -0.20 -2.81
N GLN A 40 -8.24 0.79 -2.42
CA GLN A 40 -8.28 1.29 -1.05
C GLN A 40 -8.66 0.18 -0.06
N LYS A 41 -9.72 -0.59 -0.35
CA LYS A 41 -10.12 -1.73 0.48
C LYS A 41 -9.05 -2.81 0.57
N GLY A 42 -8.31 -3.05 -0.51
CA GLY A 42 -7.16 -3.96 -0.52
C GLY A 42 -6.09 -3.49 0.45
N PHE A 43 -5.65 -2.24 0.32
CA PHE A 43 -4.66 -1.64 1.20
C PHE A 43 -5.10 -1.57 2.67
N GLU A 44 -6.36 -1.22 2.94
CA GLU A 44 -6.93 -1.26 4.30
C GLU A 44 -6.88 -2.68 4.90
N GLY A 45 -7.14 -3.69 4.07
CA GLY A 45 -7.01 -5.09 4.44
C GLY A 45 -5.60 -5.48 4.85
N GLU A 46 -4.64 -5.04 4.06
CA GLU A 46 -3.23 -5.28 4.33
C GLU A 46 -2.72 -4.54 5.58
N ILE A 47 -3.20 -3.32 5.84
CA ILE A 47 -2.91 -2.59 7.09
C ILE A 47 -3.53 -3.31 8.30
N LEU A 48 -4.75 -3.84 8.16
CA LEU A 48 -5.36 -4.65 9.21
C LEU A 48 -4.57 -5.95 9.46
N PHE A 49 -4.05 -6.59 8.42
CA PHE A 49 -3.13 -7.71 8.56
C PHE A 49 -1.87 -7.32 9.36
N ASP A 50 -1.25 -6.20 9.03
CA ASP A 50 -0.06 -5.71 9.74
C ASP A 50 -0.36 -5.46 11.23
N SER A 51 -1.52 -4.88 11.56
CA SER A 51 -1.91 -4.68 12.97
C SER A 51 -2.17 -6.00 13.71
N LEU A 52 -2.76 -6.99 13.04
CA LEU A 52 -2.98 -8.33 13.60
C LEU A 52 -1.66 -9.08 13.83
N LEU A 53 -0.67 -8.86 12.97
CA LEU A 53 0.69 -9.35 13.18
C LEU A 53 1.32 -8.70 14.42
N GLU A 54 1.25 -7.38 14.55
CA GLU A 54 1.77 -6.67 15.72
C GLU A 54 1.08 -7.09 17.03
N GLU A 55 -0.20 -7.47 16.98
CA GLU A 55 -0.97 -7.90 18.15
C GLU A 55 -0.70 -9.36 18.55
N TYR A 56 -0.51 -10.28 17.60
CA TYR A 56 -0.53 -11.72 17.89
C TYR A 56 0.77 -12.48 17.61
N LEU A 57 1.67 -11.93 16.80
CA LEU A 57 2.98 -12.54 16.59
C LEU A 57 3.89 -12.09 17.73
N ASP A 58 4.39 -13.04 18.49
CA ASP A 58 5.37 -12.86 19.56
C ASP A 58 6.53 -13.80 19.25
N GLY A 59 7.61 -13.27 18.68
CA GLY A 59 8.75 -14.10 18.30
C GLY A 59 9.79 -13.36 17.46
N ASP A 60 10.95 -13.99 17.29
CA ASP A 60 12.02 -13.49 16.42
C ASP A 60 11.64 -13.73 14.95
N ALA A 61 11.27 -12.65 14.26
CA ALA A 61 10.73 -12.70 12.90
C ALA A 61 11.12 -11.48 12.08
N LEU A 62 11.35 -11.69 10.77
CA LEU A 62 11.52 -10.60 9.80
C LEU A 62 10.28 -10.48 8.93
N VAL A 63 9.67 -9.30 8.92
CA VAL A 63 8.46 -9.02 8.12
C VAL A 63 8.81 -8.14 6.93
N LEU A 64 8.44 -8.61 5.74
CA LEU A 64 8.65 -7.90 4.47
C LEU A 64 7.30 -7.76 3.73
N ASN A 65 6.76 -6.56 3.69
CA ASN A 65 5.44 -6.28 3.12
C ASN A 65 5.52 -5.82 1.66
N ASP A 66 4.50 -6.14 0.86
CA ASP A 66 4.29 -5.59 -0.49
C ASP A 66 5.52 -5.74 -1.41
N LEU A 67 5.97 -6.98 -1.59
CA LEU A 67 7.15 -7.27 -2.42
C LEU A 67 6.75 -7.43 -3.88
N LEU A 68 7.56 -6.90 -4.78
CA LEU A 68 7.37 -7.02 -6.22
C LEU A 68 8.62 -7.62 -6.85
N PHE A 69 8.47 -8.72 -7.57
CA PHE A 69 9.57 -9.37 -8.27
C PHE A 69 9.26 -9.48 -9.76
N THR A 70 10.29 -9.37 -10.60
CA THR A 70 10.19 -9.65 -12.03
C THR A 70 11.27 -10.65 -12.42
N GLU A 71 10.85 -11.81 -12.92
CA GLU A 71 11.74 -12.88 -13.37
C GLU A 71 11.37 -13.28 -14.80
N LYS A 72 12.35 -13.24 -15.72
CA LYS A 72 12.16 -13.55 -17.16
C LYS A 72 10.95 -12.84 -17.80
N GLY A 73 10.71 -11.59 -17.41
CA GLY A 73 9.60 -10.79 -17.92
C GLY A 73 8.23 -11.10 -17.28
N SER A 74 8.15 -12.04 -16.34
CA SER A 74 6.95 -12.28 -15.52
C SER A 74 7.09 -11.55 -14.19
N THR A 75 6.17 -10.63 -13.91
CA THR A 75 6.08 -9.93 -12.63
C THR A 75 5.10 -10.64 -11.70
N PHE A 76 5.38 -10.65 -10.40
CA PHE A 76 4.44 -11.09 -9.37
C PHE A 76 4.65 -10.31 -8.07
N GLN A 77 3.56 -10.16 -7.33
CA GLN A 77 3.52 -9.45 -6.06
C GLN A 77 3.28 -10.43 -4.92
N VAL A 78 3.89 -10.16 -3.76
CA VAL A 78 3.67 -10.89 -2.52
C VAL A 78 3.19 -9.89 -1.47
N ASP A 79 1.96 -10.06 -0.99
CA ASP A 79 1.31 -9.10 -0.08
C ASP A 79 2.08 -9.00 1.27
N ALA A 80 2.53 -10.14 1.80
CA ALA A 80 3.46 -10.20 2.93
C ALA A 80 4.30 -11.49 2.93
N LEU A 81 5.56 -11.34 3.31
CA LEU A 81 6.48 -12.45 3.55
C LEU A 81 7.04 -12.36 4.96
N ILE A 82 6.98 -13.45 5.72
CA ILE A 82 7.49 -13.52 7.09
C ILE A 82 8.56 -14.60 7.16
N LEU A 83 9.76 -14.23 7.61
CA LEU A 83 10.85 -15.16 7.87
C LEU A 83 10.86 -15.49 9.36
N ILE A 84 10.71 -16.77 9.66
CA ILE A 84 10.83 -17.34 11.01
C ILE A 84 11.81 -18.51 10.96
N SER A 85 12.31 -18.97 12.10
CA SER A 85 13.31 -20.03 12.12
C SER A 85 12.89 -21.28 11.31
N GLY A 86 13.65 -21.56 10.25
CA GLY A 86 13.53 -22.77 9.44
C GLY A 86 12.51 -22.69 8.30
N LYS A 87 11.73 -21.61 8.18
CA LYS A 87 10.73 -21.48 7.11
C LYS A 87 10.39 -20.05 6.71
N ILE A 88 9.78 -19.96 5.54
CA ILE A 88 9.27 -18.75 4.92
C ILE A 88 7.76 -18.88 4.87
N LEU A 89 7.05 -17.88 5.38
CA LEU A 89 5.60 -17.79 5.28
C LEU A 89 5.25 -16.74 4.23
N LEU A 90 4.47 -17.15 3.23
CA LEU A 90 3.93 -16.28 2.19
C LEU A 90 2.44 -16.10 2.43
N PHE A 91 2.01 -14.86 2.60
CA PHE A 91 0.61 -14.52 2.82
C PHE A 91 0.01 -13.82 1.59
N GLU A 92 -1.13 -14.33 1.15
CA GLU A 92 -2.08 -13.63 0.29
C GLU A 92 -3.20 -13.09 1.19
N VAL A 93 -3.34 -11.77 1.27
CA VAL A 93 -4.25 -11.11 2.23
C VAL A 93 -5.54 -10.72 1.53
N LYS A 94 -6.69 -11.09 2.12
CA LYS A 94 -8.02 -10.71 1.63
C LYS A 94 -8.85 -10.03 2.70
N ASN A 95 -9.46 -8.90 2.30
CA ASN A 95 -10.37 -8.12 3.13
C ASN A 95 -11.80 -8.16 2.58
N TYR A 96 -12.29 -9.37 2.29
CA TYR A 96 -13.66 -9.57 1.81
C TYR A 96 -14.64 -9.45 2.97
N GLU A 97 -15.77 -8.80 2.72
CA GLU A 97 -16.81 -8.60 3.72
C GLU A 97 -18.08 -9.36 3.35
N GLY A 98 -18.72 -10.01 4.33
CA GLY A 98 -19.98 -10.70 4.15
C GLY A 98 -19.82 -12.17 3.78
N ASN A 99 -20.83 -12.68 3.07
CA ASN A 99 -21.04 -14.11 2.87
C ASN A 99 -20.58 -14.56 1.47
N PHE A 100 -19.80 -15.63 1.43
CA PHE A 100 -19.26 -16.26 0.22
C PHE A 100 -19.47 -17.76 0.26
N LYS A 101 -19.50 -18.41 -0.90
CA LYS A 101 -19.62 -19.86 -1.02
C LYS A 101 -18.45 -20.39 -1.86
N PHE A 102 -17.89 -21.51 -1.45
CA PHE A 102 -16.96 -22.27 -2.27
C PHE A 102 -17.69 -23.46 -2.88
N ASN A 103 -17.75 -23.54 -4.20
CA ASN A 103 -18.41 -24.65 -4.90
C ASN A 103 -17.58 -25.06 -6.10
N SER A 104 -17.29 -26.35 -6.25
CA SER A 104 -16.58 -26.90 -7.42
C SER A 104 -15.30 -26.13 -7.81
N HIS A 105 -14.47 -25.76 -6.83
CA HIS A 105 -13.24 -24.97 -7.01
C HIS A 105 -13.43 -23.49 -7.38
N GLN A 106 -14.65 -22.96 -7.25
CA GLN A 106 -14.99 -21.57 -7.52
C GLN A 106 -15.35 -20.83 -6.24
N PHE A 107 -14.89 -19.58 -6.14
CA PHE A 107 -15.37 -18.65 -5.15
C PHE A 107 -16.57 -17.88 -5.70
N LEU A 108 -17.67 -17.91 -4.96
CA LEU A 108 -18.90 -17.24 -5.31
C LEU A 108 -19.27 -16.26 -4.19
N THR A 109 -19.76 -15.10 -4.56
CA THR A 109 -20.57 -14.29 -3.63
C THR A 109 -21.82 -15.07 -3.21
N PHE A 110 -22.44 -14.72 -2.08
CA PHE A 110 -23.66 -15.42 -1.65
C PHE A 110 -24.82 -15.34 -2.67
N SER A 111 -24.86 -14.27 -3.48
CA SER A 111 -25.83 -14.09 -4.57
C SER A 111 -25.54 -14.94 -5.82
N GLY A 112 -24.45 -15.72 -5.81
CA GLY A 112 -24.09 -16.65 -6.89
C GLY A 112 -23.18 -16.07 -7.97
N LYS A 113 -22.76 -14.79 -7.84
CA LYS A 113 -21.77 -14.22 -8.76
C LYS A 113 -20.39 -14.80 -8.48
N GLU A 114 -19.75 -15.36 -9.51
CA GLU A 114 -18.38 -15.85 -9.46
C GLU A 114 -17.37 -14.70 -9.33
N ILE A 115 -16.37 -14.92 -8.48
CA ILE A 115 -15.24 -14.03 -8.29
C ILE A 115 -13.94 -14.80 -8.54
N VAL A 116 -12.88 -14.05 -8.82
CA VAL A 116 -11.54 -14.61 -8.96
C VAL A 116 -11.19 -15.41 -7.70
N ASN A 117 -10.85 -16.69 -7.88
CA ASN A 117 -10.48 -17.56 -6.78
C ASN A 117 -9.14 -17.11 -6.18
N PRO A 118 -9.10 -16.65 -4.92
CA PRO A 118 -7.87 -16.20 -4.29
C PRO A 118 -6.82 -17.31 -4.10
N LEU A 119 -7.24 -18.58 -4.02
CA LEU A 119 -6.32 -19.71 -3.94
C LEU A 119 -5.48 -19.85 -5.21
N ASN A 120 -6.06 -19.59 -6.39
CA ASN A 120 -5.31 -19.64 -7.65
C ASN A 120 -4.20 -18.58 -7.65
N LYS A 121 -4.47 -17.36 -7.14
CA LYS A 121 -3.44 -16.31 -7.00
C LYS A 121 -2.35 -16.72 -6.02
N LEU A 122 -2.71 -17.32 -4.88
CA LEU A 122 -1.76 -17.86 -3.92
C LEU A 122 -0.87 -18.94 -4.55
N ASP A 123 -1.47 -19.88 -5.29
CA ASP A 123 -0.76 -20.98 -5.94
C ASP A 123 0.23 -20.46 -6.98
N GLU A 124 -0.21 -19.57 -7.88
CA GLU A 124 0.66 -18.92 -8.88
C GLU A 124 1.84 -18.20 -8.23
N THR A 125 1.57 -17.42 -7.18
CA THR A 125 2.58 -16.65 -6.44
C THR A 125 3.56 -17.58 -5.73
N SER A 126 3.06 -18.65 -5.11
CA SER A 126 3.88 -19.65 -4.40
C SER A 126 4.83 -20.41 -5.34
N ILE A 127 4.36 -20.75 -6.55
CA ILE A 127 5.17 -21.41 -7.57
C ILE A 127 6.32 -20.48 -8.00
N LYS A 128 6.01 -19.21 -8.31
CA LYS A 128 7.01 -18.22 -8.71
C LYS A 128 8.02 -17.95 -7.58
N MET A 129 7.56 -17.86 -6.34
CA MET A 129 8.44 -17.69 -5.18
C MET A 129 9.37 -18.89 -4.99
N ARG A 130 8.87 -20.14 -5.09
CA ARG A 130 9.71 -21.34 -5.03
C ARG A 130 10.78 -21.36 -6.12
N GLN A 131 10.43 -20.99 -7.35
CA GLN A 131 11.39 -20.88 -8.45
C GLN A 131 12.48 -19.86 -8.13
N LEU A 132 12.11 -18.69 -7.60
CA LEU A 132 13.04 -17.64 -7.22
C LEU A 132 13.99 -18.07 -6.09
N LEU A 133 13.46 -18.70 -5.05
CA LEU A 133 14.25 -19.25 -3.94
C LEU A 133 15.24 -20.32 -4.41
N ASN A 134 14.81 -21.22 -5.30
CA ASN A 134 15.68 -22.23 -5.90
C ASN A 134 16.82 -21.59 -6.71
N MET A 135 16.53 -20.55 -7.49
CA MET A 135 17.55 -19.81 -8.24
C MET A 135 18.58 -19.14 -7.31
N TRP A 136 18.17 -18.72 -6.11
CA TRP A 136 19.06 -18.17 -5.09
C TRP A 136 19.74 -19.23 -4.22
N ASN A 137 19.56 -20.52 -4.51
CA ASN A 137 20.05 -21.65 -3.71
C ASN A 137 19.59 -21.61 -2.24
N ILE A 138 18.37 -21.11 -2.00
CA ILE A 138 17.77 -21.04 -0.67
C ILE A 138 16.95 -22.31 -0.42
N ASN A 139 17.42 -23.15 0.51
CA ASN A 139 16.74 -24.37 0.92
C ASN A 139 16.02 -24.16 2.27
N LEU A 140 14.97 -23.34 2.25
CA LEU A 140 14.05 -23.16 3.37
C LEU A 140 12.66 -23.63 2.95
N GLN A 141 11.89 -24.17 3.89
CA GLN A 141 10.49 -24.54 3.64
C GLN A 141 9.68 -23.27 3.34
N LEU A 142 8.89 -23.29 2.26
CA LEU A 142 7.94 -22.22 1.92
C LEU A 142 6.52 -22.70 2.19
N ASP A 143 5.86 -22.14 3.19
CA ASP A 143 4.44 -22.31 3.45
C ASP A 143 3.69 -21.10 2.88
N SER A 144 2.63 -21.36 2.11
CA SER A 144 1.82 -20.31 1.48
C SER A 144 0.41 -20.36 2.05
N VAL A 145 -0.12 -19.20 2.44
CA VAL A 145 -1.35 -19.09 3.22
C VAL A 145 -2.24 -17.99 2.64
N LEU A 146 -3.51 -18.32 2.41
CA LEU A 146 -4.56 -17.35 2.13
C LEU A 146 -5.20 -16.93 3.46
N ILE A 147 -5.15 -15.65 3.80
CA ILE A 147 -5.72 -15.14 5.05
C ILE A 147 -6.83 -14.13 4.79
N PHE A 148 -7.99 -14.36 5.42
CA PHE A 148 -9.10 -13.42 5.42
C PHE A 148 -9.12 -12.64 6.73
N VAL A 149 -8.87 -11.33 6.67
CA VAL A 149 -8.69 -10.49 7.87
C VAL A 149 -9.97 -9.82 8.36
N ASN A 150 -10.99 -9.70 7.52
CA ASN A 150 -12.22 -9.00 7.87
C ASN A 150 -13.10 -9.87 8.78
N SER A 151 -13.41 -9.42 9.99
CA SER A 151 -14.22 -10.18 10.96
C SER A 151 -15.64 -10.51 10.48
N ALA A 152 -16.18 -9.77 9.51
CA ALA A 152 -17.49 -10.02 8.92
C ALA A 152 -17.45 -11.01 7.73
N PHE A 153 -16.28 -11.59 7.41
CA PHE A 153 -16.15 -12.59 6.36
C PHE A 153 -16.66 -13.96 6.80
N THR A 154 -17.45 -14.60 5.94
CA THR A 154 -17.83 -16.01 6.09
C THR A 154 -17.73 -16.74 4.75
N LEU A 155 -17.03 -17.87 4.73
CA LEU A 155 -16.96 -18.78 3.59
C LEU A 155 -17.71 -20.08 3.89
N TYR A 156 -18.86 -20.25 3.26
CA TYR A 156 -19.59 -21.51 3.29
C TYR A 156 -18.90 -22.54 2.38
N ASN A 157 -18.96 -23.82 2.81
CA ASN A 157 -18.39 -24.95 2.07
C ASN A 157 -16.86 -24.84 1.84
N ALA A 158 -16.16 -24.18 2.76
CA ALA A 158 -14.71 -24.08 2.72
C ALA A 158 -14.05 -25.49 2.63
N PRO A 159 -13.04 -25.66 1.76
CA PRO A 159 -12.30 -26.92 1.66
C PRO A 159 -11.50 -27.18 2.95
N ILE A 160 -11.61 -28.40 3.49
CA ILE A 160 -11.02 -28.78 4.79
C ILE A 160 -9.49 -28.69 4.78
N ASP A 161 -8.84 -29.24 3.74
CA ASP A 161 -7.37 -29.30 3.63
C ASP A 161 -6.79 -28.13 2.82
N SER A 162 -7.42 -26.96 2.91
CA SER A 162 -6.95 -25.77 2.19
C SER A 162 -6.09 -24.87 3.07
N PRO A 163 -5.11 -24.16 2.48
CA PRO A 163 -4.23 -23.25 3.23
C PRO A 163 -4.95 -21.92 3.55
N ILE A 164 -6.18 -22.00 4.06
CA ILE A 164 -7.02 -20.83 4.36
C ILE A 164 -7.03 -20.59 5.87
N ILE A 165 -6.81 -19.35 6.26
CA ILE A 165 -7.03 -18.84 7.61
C ILE A 165 -8.23 -17.91 7.60
N PHE A 166 -9.23 -18.25 8.39
CA PHE A 166 -10.41 -17.40 8.62
C PHE A 166 -10.15 -16.40 9.76
N PRO A 167 -10.92 -15.29 9.82
CA PRO A 167 -10.73 -14.25 10.83
C PRO A 167 -10.69 -14.79 12.26
N THR A 168 -11.53 -15.78 12.56
CA THR A 168 -11.62 -16.41 13.88
C THR A 168 -10.43 -17.30 14.23
N GLN A 169 -9.62 -17.69 13.24
CA GLN A 169 -8.45 -18.57 13.40
C GLN A 169 -7.13 -17.81 13.47
N ILE A 170 -7.12 -16.52 13.13
CA ILE A 170 -5.90 -15.69 13.02
C ILE A 170 -5.07 -15.73 14.31
N ARG A 171 -5.71 -15.44 15.44
CA ARG A 171 -5.04 -15.43 16.74
C ARG A 171 -4.41 -16.78 17.07
N GLU A 172 -5.15 -17.87 16.87
CA GLU A 172 -4.66 -19.22 17.15
C GLU A 172 -3.49 -19.59 16.22
N HIS A 173 -3.56 -19.19 14.95
CA HIS A 173 -2.49 -19.41 13.99
C HIS A 173 -1.17 -18.76 14.44
N PHE A 174 -1.18 -17.46 14.74
CA PHE A 174 0.01 -16.75 15.22
C PHE A 174 0.49 -17.29 16.57
N SER A 175 -0.42 -17.59 17.50
CA SER A 175 -0.06 -18.19 18.79
C SER A 175 0.65 -19.55 18.64
N LYS A 176 0.25 -20.38 17.67
CA LYS A 176 0.93 -21.65 17.37
C LYS A 176 2.33 -21.42 16.82
N MET A 177 2.50 -20.39 16.00
CA MET A 177 3.81 -20.03 15.46
C MET A 177 4.76 -19.56 16.55
N ASN A 178 4.30 -18.72 17.49
CA ASN A 178 5.08 -18.25 18.64
C ASN A 178 5.64 -19.42 19.47
N ARG A 179 4.86 -20.49 19.67
CA ARG A 179 5.30 -21.69 20.41
C ARG A 179 6.42 -22.47 19.72
N SER A 180 6.52 -22.35 18.40
CA SER A 180 7.55 -22.99 17.58
C SER A 180 8.69 -22.05 17.19
N ALA A 181 8.63 -20.79 17.62
CA ALA A 181 9.61 -19.79 17.26
C ALA A 181 10.96 -20.14 17.92
N LEU A 182 11.99 -20.13 17.09
CA LEU A 182 13.39 -20.20 17.51
C LEU A 182 14.09 -18.95 16.95
N LEU A 183 15.28 -18.65 17.47
CA LEU A 183 16.08 -17.52 17.01
C LEU A 183 16.40 -17.62 15.52
N LEU A 184 16.36 -16.49 14.85
CA LEU A 184 16.75 -16.38 13.46
C LEU A 184 18.26 -16.59 13.32
N SER A 185 18.63 -17.45 12.37
CA SER A 185 20.02 -17.59 11.94
C SER A 185 20.40 -16.53 10.90
N GLU A 186 21.72 -16.35 10.68
CA GLU A 186 22.27 -15.47 9.64
C GLU A 186 21.68 -15.72 8.24
N LYS A 187 21.23 -16.96 7.95
CA LYS A 187 20.58 -17.29 6.68
C LYS A 187 19.27 -16.51 6.47
N HIS A 188 18.50 -16.24 7.52
CA HIS A 188 17.25 -15.48 7.42
C HIS A 188 17.53 -14.00 7.16
N HIS A 189 18.52 -13.42 7.84
CA HIS A 189 18.95 -12.04 7.59
C HIS A 189 19.53 -11.87 6.19
N TYR A 190 20.40 -12.79 5.75
CA TYR A 190 20.90 -12.80 4.38
C TYR A 190 19.78 -12.89 3.35
N LEU A 191 18.77 -13.74 3.60
CA LEU A 191 17.60 -13.85 2.72
C LEU A 191 16.78 -12.56 2.70
N ALA A 192 16.55 -11.92 3.86
CA ALA A 192 15.87 -10.64 3.92
C ALA A 192 16.60 -9.57 3.11
N ASP A 193 17.92 -9.46 3.25
CA ASP A 193 18.74 -8.53 2.49
C ASP A 193 18.70 -8.83 0.99
N LYS A 194 18.74 -10.12 0.62
CA LYS A 194 18.62 -10.55 -0.78
C LYS A 194 17.25 -10.18 -1.36
N ILE A 195 16.17 -10.41 -0.63
CA ILE A 195 14.82 -9.99 -1.03
C ILE A 195 14.76 -8.47 -1.19
N MET A 196 15.33 -7.72 -0.24
CA MET A 196 15.39 -6.26 -0.29
C MET A 196 16.20 -5.73 -1.50
N LYS A 197 17.18 -6.49 -1.97
CA LYS A 197 17.96 -6.14 -3.16
C LYS A 197 17.24 -6.44 -4.47
N GLU A 198 16.48 -7.54 -4.51
CA GLU A 198 15.86 -8.04 -5.75
C GLU A 198 14.41 -7.56 -5.95
N HIS A 199 13.73 -7.08 -4.90
CA HIS A 199 12.42 -6.47 -5.08
C HIS A 199 12.54 -5.15 -5.85
N GLN A 200 11.48 -4.85 -6.59
CA GLN A 200 11.33 -3.61 -7.34
C GLN A 200 10.40 -2.67 -6.57
N ASN A 201 10.62 -1.36 -6.72
CA ASN A 201 9.76 -0.35 -6.10
C ASN A 201 8.47 -0.11 -6.90
N GLU A 202 8.51 -0.36 -8.21
CA GLU A 202 7.38 -0.18 -9.11
C GLU A 202 7.40 -1.24 -10.22
N SER A 203 6.21 -1.61 -10.72
CA SER A 203 6.10 -2.49 -11.87
C SER A 203 6.35 -1.71 -13.16
N ALA A 204 7.12 -2.28 -14.08
CA ALA A 204 7.32 -1.72 -15.42
C ALA A 204 6.01 -1.68 -16.24
N PHE A 205 5.01 -2.47 -15.84
CA PHE A 205 3.68 -2.48 -16.41
C PHE A 205 2.82 -1.44 -15.67
N GLN A 206 3.00 -0.17 -16.04
CA GLN A 206 2.19 0.92 -15.52
C GLN A 206 0.70 0.61 -15.75
N HIS A 207 -0.05 0.61 -14.65
CA HIS A 207 -1.49 0.76 -14.72
C HIS A 207 -1.82 2.02 -15.54
N LYS A 208 -2.81 1.94 -16.44
CA LYS A 208 -3.28 3.14 -17.14
C LYS A 208 -3.88 4.08 -16.11
N PHE A 209 -3.32 5.27 -16.01
CA PHE A 209 -3.96 6.37 -15.30
C PHE A 209 -5.16 6.88 -16.11
N PRO A 210 -6.16 7.48 -15.44
CA PRO A 210 -7.12 8.35 -16.10
C PRO A 210 -6.39 9.38 -16.97
N ASN A 211 -7.00 9.80 -18.08
CA ASN A 211 -6.42 10.88 -18.88
C ASN A 211 -6.65 12.22 -18.16
N TYR A 212 -5.56 12.91 -17.79
CA TYR A 212 -5.62 14.24 -17.20
C TYR A 212 -4.52 15.15 -17.73
N THR A 213 -4.78 16.46 -17.69
CA THR A 213 -3.78 17.50 -17.93
C THR A 213 -3.70 18.42 -16.72
N TYR A 214 -2.66 19.25 -16.65
CA TYR A 214 -2.58 20.25 -15.57
C TYR A 214 -3.84 21.10 -15.49
N ASP A 215 -4.32 21.62 -16.62
CA ASP A 215 -5.46 22.54 -16.68
C ASP A 215 -6.81 21.86 -16.40
N SER A 216 -6.94 20.55 -16.63
CA SER A 216 -8.19 19.82 -16.39
C SER A 216 -8.45 19.56 -14.89
N LEU A 217 -7.42 19.62 -14.04
CA LEU A 217 -7.53 19.33 -12.63
C LEU A 217 -7.91 20.57 -11.81
N LYS A 218 -8.89 20.41 -10.92
CA LYS A 218 -9.30 21.44 -9.96
C LYS A 218 -8.12 21.81 -9.06
N LYS A 219 -7.85 23.12 -8.95
CA LYS A 219 -6.85 23.70 -8.06
C LYS A 219 -7.46 23.98 -6.70
N GLY A 220 -6.62 24.07 -5.67
CA GLY A 220 -7.07 24.35 -4.30
C GLY A 220 -6.44 23.45 -3.25
N LEU A 221 -6.89 23.65 -2.01
CA LEU A 221 -6.49 22.87 -0.85
C LEU A 221 -7.50 21.78 -0.57
N TRP A 222 -7.01 20.58 -0.30
CA TRP A 222 -7.82 19.44 0.09
C TRP A 222 -7.42 18.98 1.49
N CYS A 223 -8.42 18.65 2.32
CA CYS A 223 -8.16 18.17 3.67
C CYS A 223 -7.32 16.89 3.63
N ILE A 224 -6.21 16.87 4.35
CA ILE A 224 -5.31 15.71 4.38
C ILE A 224 -5.94 14.47 5.04
N LYS A 225 -7.00 14.67 5.85
CA LYS A 225 -7.70 13.59 6.56
C LYS A 225 -8.90 13.05 5.78
N CYS A 226 -9.82 13.90 5.34
CA CYS A 226 -11.07 13.46 4.72
C CYS A 226 -11.18 13.79 3.22
N GLY A 227 -10.19 14.46 2.63
CA GLY A 227 -10.23 14.82 1.21
C GLY A 227 -11.28 15.88 0.84
N SER A 228 -11.96 16.54 1.79
CA SER A 228 -12.89 17.63 1.50
C SER A 228 -12.16 18.89 0.97
N PRO A 229 -12.74 19.63 0.00
CA PRO A 229 -12.21 20.92 -0.46
C PRO A 229 -12.45 22.07 0.52
N ASP A 230 -13.27 21.88 1.56
CA ASP A 230 -13.69 22.94 2.47
C ASP A 230 -12.63 23.24 3.55
N VAL A 231 -11.43 23.59 3.09
CA VAL A 231 -10.31 23.95 3.96
C VAL A 231 -10.25 25.46 4.13
N VAL A 232 -10.18 25.90 5.38
CA VAL A 232 -9.97 27.30 5.75
C VAL A 232 -8.57 27.49 6.26
N ILE A 233 -7.88 28.51 5.74
CA ILE A 233 -6.56 28.93 6.19
C ILE A 233 -6.70 30.07 7.20
N THR A 234 -5.95 29.96 8.30
CA THR A 234 -5.74 31.04 9.28
C THR A 234 -4.28 31.50 9.21
N GLN A 235 -3.83 32.32 10.17
CA GLN A 235 -2.46 32.80 10.18
C GLN A 235 -1.43 31.66 10.27
N ARG A 236 -1.64 30.64 11.11
CA ARG A 236 -0.66 29.56 11.34
C ARG A 236 -1.17 28.16 11.02
N THR A 237 -2.47 27.96 11.13
CA THR A 237 -3.11 26.64 10.95
C THR A 237 -4.16 26.69 9.85
N SER A 238 -4.51 25.52 9.36
CA SER A 238 -5.69 25.29 8.54
C SER A 238 -6.67 24.40 9.31
N PHE A 239 -7.94 24.45 8.93
CA PHE A 239 -8.93 23.49 9.41
C PHE A 239 -9.93 23.13 8.32
N CYS A 240 -10.41 21.89 8.36
CA CYS A 240 -11.46 21.41 7.47
C CYS A 240 -12.84 21.64 8.08
N LYS A 241 -13.75 22.29 7.34
CA LYS A 241 -15.14 22.49 7.80
C LYS A 241 -15.94 21.19 7.84
N ALA A 242 -15.60 20.19 7.03
CA ALA A 242 -16.33 18.93 6.94
C ALA A 242 -16.00 17.96 8.10
N CYS A 243 -14.71 17.77 8.42
CA CYS A 243 -14.29 16.81 9.46
C CYS A 243 -13.67 17.44 10.71
N GLY A 244 -13.52 18.77 10.75
CA GLY A 244 -12.93 19.49 11.88
C GLY A 244 -11.42 19.32 12.07
N HIS A 245 -10.75 18.54 11.21
CA HIS A 245 -9.31 18.30 11.34
C HIS A 245 -8.50 19.58 11.18
N ARG A 246 -7.50 19.77 12.05
CA ARG A 246 -6.66 20.98 12.14
C ARG A 246 -5.20 20.60 11.97
N VAL A 247 -4.49 21.32 11.10
CA VAL A 247 -3.05 21.11 10.82
C VAL A 247 -2.33 22.43 10.58
N ALA A 248 -1.00 22.42 10.55
CA ALA A 248 -0.25 23.61 10.17
C ALA A 248 -0.49 23.97 8.69
N VAL A 249 -0.45 25.26 8.34
CA VAL A 249 -0.51 25.68 6.93
C VAL A 249 0.66 25.12 6.12
N GLU A 250 1.83 25.01 6.75
CA GLU A 250 3.01 24.40 6.14
C GLU A 250 2.76 22.92 5.79
N GLU A 251 2.20 22.16 6.72
CA GLU A 251 1.92 20.73 6.53
C GLU A 251 0.94 20.47 5.39
N ILE A 252 -0.18 21.20 5.33
CA ILE A 252 -1.12 21.05 4.22
C ILE A 252 -0.51 21.51 2.89
N ALA A 253 0.28 22.60 2.88
CA ALA A 253 0.94 23.05 1.65
C ALA A 253 1.91 21.99 1.12
N LEU A 254 2.77 21.44 1.98
CA LEU A 254 3.71 20.38 1.61
C LEU A 254 2.98 19.13 1.10
N ARG A 255 1.91 18.69 1.77
CA ARG A 255 1.13 17.53 1.29
C ARG A 255 0.58 17.73 -0.13
N GLN A 256 0.11 18.94 -0.44
CA GLN A 256 -0.40 19.29 -1.77
C GLN A 256 0.72 19.46 -2.80
N VAL A 257 1.93 19.87 -2.39
CA VAL A 257 3.13 19.87 -3.25
C VAL A 257 3.52 18.44 -3.60
N GLU A 258 3.47 17.51 -2.66
CA GLU A 258 3.71 16.08 -2.95
C GLU A 258 2.66 15.51 -3.90
N ASP A 259 1.38 15.87 -3.75
CA ASP A 259 0.34 15.50 -4.75
C ASP A 259 0.67 16.09 -6.14
N PHE A 260 1.22 17.31 -6.23
CA PHE A 260 1.66 17.89 -7.50
C PHE A 260 2.83 17.11 -8.11
N LYS A 261 3.88 16.81 -7.32
CA LYS A 261 5.05 16.05 -7.77
C LYS A 261 4.65 14.65 -8.27
N LEU A 262 3.68 14.03 -7.61
CA LEU A 262 3.16 12.72 -7.96
C LEU A 262 2.36 12.74 -9.29
N LEU A 263 1.54 13.76 -9.49
CA LEU A 263 0.72 13.91 -10.70
C LEU A 263 1.50 14.44 -11.91
N PHE A 264 2.55 15.21 -11.67
CA PHE A 264 3.34 15.86 -12.73
C PHE A 264 4.83 15.64 -12.51
N PRO A 265 5.33 14.39 -12.56
CA PRO A 265 6.72 14.06 -12.23
C PRO A 265 7.75 14.77 -13.12
N ASP A 266 7.38 15.06 -14.38
CA ASP A 266 8.25 15.78 -15.33
C ASP A 266 8.21 17.31 -15.16
N SER A 267 7.32 17.83 -14.30
CA SER A 267 7.16 19.26 -14.09
C SER A 267 7.99 19.77 -12.92
N LYS A 268 8.73 20.86 -13.15
CA LYS A 268 9.51 21.51 -12.10
C LYS A 268 8.60 22.18 -11.06
N VAL A 269 8.87 21.93 -9.78
CA VAL A 269 8.20 22.63 -8.68
C VAL A 269 8.71 24.07 -8.64
N THR A 270 7.86 25.04 -8.95
CA THR A 270 8.18 26.48 -8.84
C THR A 270 7.16 27.19 -7.96
N THR A 271 7.54 28.30 -7.34
CA THR A 271 6.61 29.08 -6.51
C THR A 271 5.34 29.51 -7.28
N PRO A 272 5.41 29.99 -8.53
CA PRO A 272 4.21 30.33 -9.30
C PRO A 272 3.30 29.13 -9.56
N ILE A 273 3.85 27.98 -9.96
CA ILE A 273 3.06 26.77 -10.23
C ILE A 273 2.39 26.28 -8.95
N ILE A 274 3.11 26.23 -7.83
CA ILE A 274 2.52 25.81 -6.55
C ILE A 274 1.47 26.81 -6.06
N TYR A 275 1.68 28.11 -6.25
CA TYR A 275 0.66 29.11 -5.91
C TYR A 275 -0.65 28.88 -6.65
N ASP A 276 -0.57 28.63 -7.97
CA ASP A 276 -1.75 28.26 -8.77
C ASP A 276 -2.34 26.92 -8.33
N TRP A 277 -1.51 25.89 -8.12
CA TRP A 277 -1.92 24.55 -7.70
C TRP A 277 -2.75 24.53 -6.42
N LEU A 278 -2.37 25.38 -5.46
CA LEU A 278 -3.04 25.58 -4.17
C LEU A 278 -4.27 26.50 -4.26
N GLY A 279 -4.65 26.91 -5.47
CA GLY A 279 -5.83 27.75 -5.74
C GLY A 279 -5.69 29.18 -5.23
N SER A 280 -4.47 29.74 -5.22
CA SER A 280 -4.19 31.10 -4.74
C SER A 280 -4.57 31.37 -3.27
N THR A 281 -4.75 30.32 -2.46
CA THR A 281 -5.21 30.43 -1.06
C THR A 281 -4.11 30.81 -0.07
N ILE A 282 -2.85 30.50 -0.41
CA ILE A 282 -1.68 30.78 0.43
C ILE A 282 -0.83 31.84 -0.29
N PRO A 283 -0.43 32.95 0.39
CA PRO A 283 0.39 33.98 -0.25
C PRO A 283 1.70 33.44 -0.81
N MET A 284 2.09 33.87 -2.02
CA MET A 284 3.32 33.43 -2.70
C MET A 284 4.57 33.52 -1.80
N ALA A 285 4.73 34.61 -1.05
CA ALA A 285 5.87 34.79 -0.14
C ALA A 285 5.94 33.71 0.96
N ARG A 286 4.78 33.21 1.41
CA ARG A 286 4.72 32.11 2.37
C ARG A 286 5.03 30.78 1.71
N ILE A 287 4.51 30.53 0.51
CA ILE A 287 4.85 29.34 -0.28
C ILE A 287 6.35 29.29 -0.52
N GLN A 288 6.97 30.38 -0.95
CA GLN A 288 8.41 30.47 -1.15
C GLN A 288 9.18 30.08 0.12
N LYS A 289 8.81 30.63 1.29
CA LYS A 289 9.44 30.26 2.57
C LYS A 289 9.29 28.78 2.91
N ILE A 290 8.10 28.21 2.67
CA ILE A 290 7.85 26.77 2.87
C ILE A 290 8.75 25.95 1.93
N LEU A 291 8.82 26.31 0.66
CA LEU A 291 9.60 25.58 -0.33
C LEU A 291 11.11 25.66 -0.04
N VAL A 292 11.64 26.85 0.25
CA VAL A 292 13.06 27.06 0.62
C VAL A 292 13.44 26.28 1.88
N LYS A 293 12.52 26.16 2.84
CA LYS A 293 12.78 25.43 4.09
C LYS A 293 12.83 23.92 3.90
N ASN A 294 12.03 23.37 2.98
CA ASN A 294 11.79 21.92 2.88
C ASN A 294 12.41 21.26 1.65
N TYR A 295 12.82 22.03 0.64
CA TYR A 295 13.39 21.53 -0.61
C TYR A 295 14.69 22.26 -0.96
N LYS A 296 15.51 21.64 -1.80
CA LYS A 296 16.74 22.25 -2.30
C LYS A 296 16.41 23.19 -3.46
N ILE A 297 16.95 24.40 -3.42
CA ILE A 297 16.82 25.36 -4.52
C ILE A 297 17.79 24.97 -5.65
N CYS A 298 17.26 24.86 -6.86
CA CYS A 298 18.01 24.61 -8.09
C CYS A 298 17.86 25.80 -9.04
N GLY A 299 18.98 26.37 -9.48
CA GLY A 299 19.04 27.58 -10.33
C GLY A 299 19.33 28.87 -9.54
N VAL A 300 19.96 29.85 -10.20
CA VAL A 300 20.51 31.07 -9.57
C VAL A 300 19.66 32.32 -9.84
N THR A 301 18.79 32.30 -10.86
CA THR A 301 18.03 33.47 -11.34
C THR A 301 16.61 33.10 -11.81
N TYR A 302 16.10 33.71 -12.89
CA TYR A 302 14.74 33.52 -13.41
C TYR A 302 14.55 32.07 -13.86
N GLY A 303 13.67 31.32 -13.17
CA GLY A 303 13.48 29.88 -13.39
C GLY A 303 14.00 28.97 -12.27
N SER A 304 14.34 29.53 -11.10
CA SER A 304 14.63 28.74 -9.90
C SER A 304 13.48 27.79 -9.56
N TYR A 305 13.82 26.55 -9.25
CA TYR A 305 12.86 25.50 -8.91
C TYR A 305 13.34 24.71 -7.69
N TYR A 306 12.47 23.84 -7.17
CA TYR A 306 12.69 23.16 -5.90
C TYR A 306 12.68 21.63 -6.11
N GLU A 307 13.67 20.93 -5.56
CA GLU A 307 13.79 19.46 -5.59
C GLU A 307 13.74 18.86 -4.18
#